data_AF-Q1NBM5-F1
#
_entry.id   AF-Q1NBM5-F1
#
_cell.length_a   1.000
_cell.length_b   1.000
_cell.length_c   1.000
_cell.angle_alpha   90.00
_cell.angle_beta   90.00
_cell.angle_gamma   90.00
#
_symmetry.space_group_name_H-M   'P 1'
#
loop_
_entity.id
_entity.type
_entity.pdbx_description
1 polymer ?
#
loop_
_entity_poly.entity_id
_entity_poly.type
_entity_poly.pdbx_seq_one_letter_code
_entity_poly.pdbx_strand_id
1 'polypeptide(L)'
;MTAVSWVAAVAWVGSALLMLCGLHKADSPYAARLGAAGMALAIGGALYTHDVVNLPEMVSLAALGSALGYLVVRSSTIRSVFPILAVLQLPIGLSLLLTALAIDRNRIAFDILQPDDATLTPANWWLLAGAKLIGALMAIAALPLCKALAAGAVGAERWLAALGGLAGWGGLAIALLLDEPAMAVIATIVGASGLTLSSLPQHAKAD
;
A
#
# COMPACT_ATOMS: atom_id res chain seq x y z
N MET A 1 5.01 5.66 25.85
CA MET A 1 4.30 6.62 24.96
C MET A 1 5.22 7.80 24.66
N THR A 2 6.16 7.66 23.73
CA THR A 2 6.91 8.81 23.22
C THR A 2 6.04 9.49 22.18
N ALA A 3 5.63 10.73 22.46
CA ALA A 3 4.84 11.52 21.54
C ALA A 3 5.51 11.53 20.16
N VAL A 4 4.76 11.15 19.12
CA VAL A 4 5.19 11.30 17.72
C VAL A 4 5.75 12.71 17.58
N SER A 5 6.99 12.81 17.08
CA SER A 5 7.59 14.14 16.86
C SER A 5 6.60 14.97 16.04
N TRP A 6 6.33 16.19 16.46
CA TRP A 6 5.34 17.04 15.79
C TRP A 6 5.64 17.20 14.28
N VAL A 7 6.92 17.10 13.90
CA VAL A 7 7.40 17.06 12.51
C VAL A 7 6.87 15.84 11.77
N ALA A 8 7.02 14.63 12.33
CA ALA A 8 6.50 13.40 11.74
C ALA A 8 4.97 13.44 11.64
N ALA A 9 4.28 13.98 12.65
CA ALA A 9 2.82 14.13 12.62
C ALA A 9 2.36 15.08 11.49
N VAL A 10 3.02 16.24 11.33
CA VAL A 10 2.74 17.17 10.23
C VAL A 10 3.05 16.54 8.88
N ALA A 11 4.14 15.77 8.78
CA ALA A 11 4.49 15.06 7.56
C ALA A 11 3.35 14.09 7.17
N TRP A 12 2.93 13.26 8.10
CA TRP A 12 1.85 12.33 7.91
C TRP A 12 0.52 12.97 7.49
N VAL A 13 0.09 14.04 8.17
CA VAL A 13 -1.12 14.80 7.81
C VAL A 13 -0.98 15.44 6.43
N GLY A 14 0.17 16.05 6.15
CA GLY A 14 0.46 16.65 4.85
C GLY A 14 0.42 15.63 3.71
N SER A 15 0.96 14.44 3.93
CA SER A 15 0.88 13.32 2.97
C SER A 15 -0.57 12.92 2.68
N ALA A 16 -1.36 12.68 3.74
CA ALA A 16 -2.76 12.30 3.60
C ALA A 16 -3.57 13.36 2.85
N LEU A 17 -3.36 14.64 3.17
CA LEU A 17 -4.00 15.76 2.47
C LEU A 17 -3.60 15.83 1.00
N LEU A 18 -2.31 15.67 0.67
CA LEU A 18 -1.84 15.69 -0.71
C LEU A 18 -2.43 14.53 -1.52
N MET A 19 -2.51 13.33 -0.94
CA MET A 19 -3.14 12.17 -1.58
C MET A 19 -4.64 12.37 -1.79
N LEU A 20 -5.35 12.92 -0.79
CA LEU A 20 -6.77 13.29 -0.90
C LEU A 20 -7.01 14.36 -1.96
N CYS A 21 -6.18 15.40 -2.00
CA CYS A 21 -6.25 16.43 -3.04
C CYS A 21 -5.96 15.85 -4.42
N GLY A 22 -5.02 14.91 -4.53
CA GLY A 22 -4.74 14.18 -5.76
C GLY A 22 -5.96 13.38 -6.24
N LEU A 23 -6.64 12.68 -5.33
CA LEU A 23 -7.86 11.92 -5.62
C LEU A 23 -9.04 12.84 -5.98
N HIS A 24 -9.26 13.91 -5.20
CA HIS A 24 -10.33 14.88 -5.46
C HIS A 24 -10.17 15.59 -6.80
N LYS A 25 -8.92 15.78 -7.24
CA LYS A 25 -8.59 16.40 -8.53
C LYS A 25 -8.21 15.37 -9.58
N ALA A 26 -8.78 14.16 -9.57
CA ALA A 26 -8.39 13.05 -10.45
C ALA A 26 -8.37 13.43 -11.95
N ASP A 27 -9.27 14.31 -12.40
CA ASP A 27 -9.35 14.78 -13.79
C ASP A 27 -8.27 15.83 -14.16
N SER A 28 -7.49 16.29 -13.19
CA SER A 28 -6.48 17.31 -13.36
C SER A 28 -5.13 16.71 -13.74
N PRO A 29 -4.33 17.35 -14.63
CA PRO A 29 -2.96 16.92 -14.90
C PRO A 29 -2.04 16.97 -13.65
N TYR A 30 -2.47 17.65 -12.58
CA TYR A 30 -1.74 17.75 -11.32
C TYR A 30 -2.03 16.61 -10.33
N ALA A 31 -3.05 15.78 -10.58
CA ALA A 31 -3.47 14.71 -9.66
C ALA A 31 -2.32 13.78 -9.29
N ALA A 32 -1.63 13.26 -10.32
CA ALA A 32 -0.52 12.34 -10.16
C ALA A 32 0.67 12.98 -9.40
N ARG A 33 0.92 14.28 -9.61
CA ARG A 33 1.99 15.01 -8.94
C ARG A 33 1.70 15.21 -7.46
N LEU A 34 0.46 15.54 -7.10
CA LEU A 34 0.03 15.67 -5.71
C LEU A 34 0.12 14.32 -4.99
N GLY A 35 -0.33 13.22 -5.62
CA GLY A 35 -0.17 11.88 -5.06
C GLY A 35 1.29 11.48 -4.85
N ALA A 36 2.16 11.75 -5.83
CA ALA A 36 3.59 11.48 -5.71
C ALA A 36 4.28 12.32 -4.62
N ALA A 37 3.91 13.59 -4.49
CA ALA A 37 4.39 14.46 -3.41
C ALA A 37 3.94 13.95 -2.04
N GLY A 38 2.69 13.49 -1.91
CA GLY A 38 2.20 12.86 -0.69
C GLY A 38 3.00 11.62 -0.31
N MET A 39 3.20 10.71 -1.26
CA MET A 39 4.02 9.50 -1.05
C MET A 39 5.46 9.83 -0.63
N ALA A 40 6.13 10.76 -1.32
CA ALA A 40 7.49 11.18 -0.96
C ALA A 40 7.57 11.73 0.46
N LEU A 41 6.55 12.48 0.87
CA LEU A 41 6.46 13.09 2.17
C LEU A 41 6.15 12.05 3.28
N ALA A 42 5.34 11.02 2.99
CA ALA A 42 5.16 9.86 3.87
C ALA A 42 6.47 9.08 4.07
N ILE A 43 7.21 8.81 2.99
CA ILE A 43 8.52 8.14 3.07
C ILE A 43 9.49 8.97 3.91
N GLY A 44 9.53 10.29 3.70
CA GLY A 44 10.34 11.20 4.49
C GLY A 44 9.97 11.19 5.98
N GLY A 45 8.68 11.18 6.29
CA GLY A 45 8.18 11.07 7.66
C GLY A 45 8.61 9.76 8.34
N ALA A 46 8.52 8.64 7.62
CA ALA A 46 8.94 7.33 8.11
C ALA A 46 10.47 7.19 8.26
N LEU A 47 11.26 7.81 7.38
CA LEU A 47 12.72 7.81 7.50
C LEU A 47 13.21 8.67 8.66
N TYR A 48 12.52 9.78 8.96
CA TYR A 48 12.88 10.69 10.04
C TYR A 48 12.78 10.04 11.43
N THR A 49 11.88 9.08 11.61
CA THR A 49 11.65 8.38 12.88
C THR A 49 12.52 7.14 13.06
N HIS A 50 13.31 6.76 12.05
CA HIS A 50 14.18 5.58 12.10
C HIS A 50 15.61 5.89 12.55
N ASP A 51 16.27 4.84 13.04
CA ASP A 51 17.65 4.92 13.51
C ASP A 51 18.62 5.24 12.37
N VAL A 52 19.55 6.17 12.64
CA VAL A 52 20.48 6.75 11.65
C VAL A 52 21.42 5.69 11.07
N VAL A 53 21.66 4.61 11.81
CA VAL A 53 22.57 3.53 11.40
C VAL A 53 22.05 2.78 10.16
N ASN A 54 20.75 2.52 10.07
CA ASN A 54 20.14 1.77 8.96
C ASN A 54 19.65 2.68 7.82
N LEU A 55 19.70 3.99 8.01
CA LEU A 55 19.20 5.00 7.08
C LEU A 55 19.83 4.92 5.68
N PRO A 56 21.15 4.71 5.52
CA PRO A 56 21.76 4.54 4.20
C PRO A 56 21.23 3.32 3.45
N GLU A 57 21.00 2.20 4.15
CA GLU A 57 20.47 0.97 3.55
C GLU A 57 19.01 1.15 3.11
N MET A 58 18.18 1.74 3.97
CA MET A 58 16.77 2.03 3.67
C MET A 58 16.63 2.94 2.44
N VAL A 59 17.41 4.03 2.38
CA VAL A 59 17.38 4.97 1.25
C VAL A 59 17.89 4.31 -0.02
N SER A 60 18.93 3.48 0.06
CA SER A 60 19.47 2.77 -1.10
C SER A 60 18.46 1.77 -1.68
N LEU A 61 17.78 1.00 -0.83
CA LEU A 61 16.75 0.05 -1.25
C LEU A 61 15.51 0.76 -1.80
N ALA A 62 15.08 1.86 -1.17
CA ALA A 62 13.98 2.68 -1.66
C ALA A 62 14.30 3.28 -3.05
N ALA A 63 15.52 3.78 -3.24
CA ALA A 63 15.98 4.31 -4.52
C ALA A 63 16.04 3.21 -5.60
N LEU A 64 16.56 2.02 -5.27
CA LEU A 64 16.60 0.88 -6.19
C LEU A 64 15.20 0.42 -6.59
N GLY A 65 14.30 0.25 -5.63
CA GLY A 65 12.91 -0.13 -5.91
C GLY A 65 12.20 0.91 -6.79
N SER A 66 12.39 2.19 -6.48
CA SER A 66 11.82 3.29 -7.26
C SER A 66 12.37 3.35 -8.69
N ALA A 67 13.69 3.13 -8.86
CA ALA A 67 14.34 3.11 -10.16
C ALA A 67 13.84 1.93 -11.02
N LEU A 68 13.72 0.73 -10.45
CA LEU A 68 13.18 -0.43 -11.14
C LEU A 68 11.72 -0.21 -11.56
N GLY A 69 10.88 0.33 -10.66
CA GLY A 69 9.49 0.67 -10.97
C GLY A 69 9.38 1.69 -12.11
N TYR A 70 10.23 2.73 -12.08
CA TYR A 70 10.29 3.73 -13.14
C TYR A 70 10.69 3.13 -14.50
N LEU A 71 11.69 2.24 -14.52
CA LEU A 71 12.14 1.58 -15.75
C LEU A 71 11.04 0.69 -16.35
N VAL A 72 10.33 -0.07 -15.53
CA VAL A 72 9.22 -0.93 -15.97
C VAL A 72 8.09 -0.12 -16.61
N VAL A 73 7.70 1.00 -16.00
CA VAL A 73 6.61 1.84 -16.51
C VAL A 73 7.04 2.64 -17.73
N ARG A 74 8.25 3.19 -17.75
CA ARG A 74 8.77 4.04 -18.85
C ARG A 74 8.80 3.31 -20.20
N SER A 75 9.10 2.01 -20.20
CA SER A 75 9.23 1.24 -21.44
C SER A 75 7.91 0.75 -22.03
N SER A 76 6.76 1.10 -21.44
CA SER A 76 5.47 0.49 -21.76
C SER A 76 4.64 1.28 -22.78
N THR A 77 3.89 0.55 -23.61
CA THR A 77 2.90 1.13 -24.53
C THR A 77 1.57 1.35 -23.82
N ILE A 78 0.74 2.29 -24.30
CA ILE A 78 -0.54 2.63 -23.66
C ILE A 78 -1.51 1.44 -23.55
N ARG A 79 -1.37 0.45 -24.44
CA ARG A 79 -2.17 -0.80 -24.44
C ARG A 79 -1.86 -1.70 -23.24
N SER A 80 -0.68 -1.59 -22.62
CA SER A 80 -0.26 -2.46 -21.51
C SER A 80 -0.44 -1.84 -20.12
N VAL A 81 -1.09 -0.68 -19.99
CA VAL A 81 -1.29 0.02 -18.71
C VAL A 81 -1.98 -0.87 -17.67
N PHE A 82 -3.14 -1.46 -17.99
CA PHE A 82 -3.86 -2.32 -17.04
C PHE A 82 -3.10 -3.61 -16.68
N PRO A 83 -2.54 -4.37 -17.64
CA PRO A 83 -1.66 -5.51 -17.31
C PRO A 83 -0.50 -5.14 -16.40
N ILE A 84 0.15 -3.98 -16.62
CA ILE A 84 1.26 -3.52 -15.78
C ILE A 84 0.79 -3.21 -14.37
N LEU A 85 -0.34 -2.50 -14.21
CA LEU A 85 -0.93 -2.23 -12.91
C LEU A 85 -1.25 -3.54 -12.15
N ALA A 86 -1.68 -4.59 -12.84
CA ALA A 86 -1.90 -5.90 -12.22
C ALA A 86 -0.59 -6.57 -11.77
N VAL A 87 0.47 -6.51 -12.58
CA VAL A 87 1.79 -7.03 -12.18
C VAL A 87 2.34 -6.27 -10.98
N LEU A 88 2.12 -4.96 -10.89
CA LEU A 88 2.55 -4.14 -9.74
C LEU A 88 1.85 -4.52 -8.42
N GLN A 89 0.72 -5.26 -8.47
CA GLN A 89 0.11 -5.80 -7.25
C GLN A 89 0.95 -6.91 -6.60
N LEU A 90 1.82 -7.57 -7.36
CA LEU A 90 2.71 -8.60 -6.84
C LEU A 90 3.72 -8.05 -5.81
N PRO A 91 4.55 -7.02 -6.12
CA PRO A 91 5.47 -6.47 -5.13
C PRO A 91 4.74 -5.81 -3.95
N ILE A 92 3.56 -5.23 -4.16
CA ILE A 92 2.73 -4.66 -3.07
C ILE A 92 2.23 -5.77 -2.13
N GLY A 93 1.74 -6.88 -2.68
CA GLY A 93 1.32 -8.05 -1.91
C GLY A 93 2.49 -8.68 -1.15
N LEU A 94 3.65 -8.82 -1.81
CA LEU A 94 4.86 -9.35 -1.18
C LEU A 94 5.38 -8.43 -0.08
N SER A 95 5.42 -7.10 -0.27
CA SER A 95 5.85 -6.18 0.79
C SER A 95 4.96 -6.29 2.02
N LEU A 96 3.64 -6.40 1.81
CA LEU A 96 2.68 -6.58 2.91
C LEU A 96 2.91 -7.92 3.64
N LEU A 97 3.03 -9.01 2.89
CA LEU A 97 3.28 -10.34 3.44
C LEU A 97 4.61 -10.40 4.22
N LEU A 98 5.69 -9.87 3.64
CA LEU A 98 7.01 -9.88 4.26
C LEU A 98 7.05 -8.98 5.50
N THR A 99 6.37 -7.83 5.48
CA THR A 99 6.22 -6.98 6.67
C THR A 99 5.50 -7.73 7.78
N ALA A 100 4.37 -8.38 7.47
CA ALA A 100 3.63 -9.17 8.46
C ALA A 100 4.44 -10.38 8.98
N LEU A 101 5.26 -11.03 8.15
CA LEU A 101 6.15 -12.11 8.58
C LEU A 101 7.32 -11.60 9.42
N ALA A 102 7.86 -10.42 9.14
CA ALA A 102 8.92 -9.81 9.93
C ALA A 102 8.41 -9.47 11.34
N ILE A 103 7.21 -8.87 11.41
CA ILE A 103 6.50 -8.60 12.66
C ILE A 103 6.25 -9.88 13.45
N ASP A 104 5.77 -10.93 12.78
CA ASP A 104 5.48 -12.21 13.43
C ASP A 104 6.73 -12.89 14.00
N ARG A 105 7.89 -12.73 13.34
CA ARG A 105 9.17 -13.29 13.78
C ARG A 105 9.77 -12.53 14.97
N ASN A 106 9.54 -11.23 15.09
CA ASN A 106 10.13 -10.41 16.15
C ASN A 106 9.08 -9.56 16.87
N ARG A 107 8.08 -10.22 17.45
CA ARG A 107 6.91 -9.58 18.08
C ARG A 107 7.27 -8.62 19.22
N ILE A 108 8.37 -8.89 19.91
CA ILE A 108 8.88 -8.05 21.01
C ILE A 108 9.36 -6.70 20.47
N ALA A 109 10.09 -6.70 19.36
CA ALA A 109 10.63 -5.46 18.78
C ALA A 109 9.53 -4.53 18.24
N PHE A 110 8.36 -5.08 17.90
CA PHE A 110 7.20 -4.31 17.43
C PHE A 110 6.18 -4.01 18.54
N ASP A 111 6.46 -4.38 19.79
CA ASP A 111 5.62 -4.10 20.97
C ASP A 111 4.15 -4.56 20.85
N ILE A 112 3.90 -5.66 20.13
CA ILE A 112 2.53 -6.15 19.85
C ILE A 112 2.02 -7.19 20.86
N LEU A 113 2.81 -7.47 21.91
CA LEU A 113 2.54 -8.47 22.95
C LEU A 113 1.81 -7.85 24.14
N GLN A 114 1.10 -8.67 24.89
CA GLN A 114 0.43 -8.22 26.10
C GLN A 114 1.43 -8.03 27.25
N PRO A 115 1.22 -7.07 28.18
CA PRO A 115 2.18 -6.76 29.25
C PRO A 115 2.48 -7.93 30.21
N ASP A 116 1.57 -8.90 30.33
CA ASP A 116 1.64 -9.98 31.31
C ASP A 116 2.04 -11.35 30.75
N ASP A 117 2.09 -11.56 29.43
CA ASP A 117 2.46 -12.86 28.87
C ASP A 117 2.86 -12.74 27.40
N ALA A 118 3.81 -13.58 26.95
CA ALA A 118 4.39 -13.64 25.60
C ALA A 118 3.39 -14.00 24.46
N THR A 119 2.11 -13.71 24.65
CA THR A 119 1.00 -13.99 23.77
C THR A 119 0.50 -12.73 23.06
N LEU A 120 -0.04 -12.91 21.86
CA LEU A 120 -0.67 -11.83 21.09
C LEU A 120 -2.05 -11.54 21.66
N THR A 121 -2.43 -10.26 21.71
CA THR A 121 -3.83 -9.92 21.95
C THR A 121 -4.71 -10.52 20.82
N PRO A 122 -5.95 -10.95 21.10
CA PRO A 122 -6.81 -11.55 20.08
C PRO A 122 -7.01 -10.64 18.85
N ALA A 123 -7.07 -9.32 19.06
CA ALA A 123 -7.18 -8.34 17.98
C ALA A 123 -5.91 -8.31 17.11
N ASN A 124 -4.72 -8.24 17.72
CA ASN A 124 -3.45 -8.20 16.99
C ASN A 124 -3.21 -9.48 16.20
N TRP A 125 -3.66 -10.62 16.72
CA TRP A 125 -3.60 -11.88 16.01
C TRP A 125 -4.41 -11.84 14.70
N TRP A 126 -5.65 -11.34 14.74
CA TRP A 126 -6.49 -11.20 13.55
C TRP A 126 -5.93 -10.19 12.55
N LEU A 127 -5.40 -9.07 13.01
CA LEU A 127 -4.75 -8.07 12.16
C LEU A 127 -3.53 -8.65 11.45
N LEU A 128 -2.68 -9.38 12.18
CA LEU A 128 -1.48 -10.01 11.65
C LEU A 128 -1.82 -11.14 10.65
N ALA A 129 -2.80 -11.98 10.98
CA ALA A 129 -3.29 -13.03 10.08
C ALA A 129 -3.93 -12.43 8.82
N GLY A 130 -4.75 -11.38 8.96
CA GLY A 130 -5.37 -10.67 7.86
C GLY A 130 -4.34 -10.06 6.91
N ALA A 131 -3.32 -9.37 7.43
CA ALA A 131 -2.25 -8.79 6.61
C ALA A 131 -1.48 -9.87 5.82
N LYS A 132 -1.16 -11.02 6.46
CA LYS A 132 -0.52 -12.15 5.77
C LYS A 132 -1.38 -12.72 4.65
N LEU A 133 -2.66 -12.98 4.94
CA LEU A 133 -3.59 -13.55 3.96
C LEU A 133 -3.82 -12.62 2.78
N ILE A 134 -4.01 -11.33 3.04
CA ILE A 134 -4.18 -10.31 1.99
C ILE A 134 -2.91 -10.23 1.12
N GLY A 135 -1.73 -10.14 1.74
CA GLY A 135 -0.47 -10.06 1.01
C GLY A 135 -0.21 -11.28 0.14
N ALA A 136 -0.43 -12.48 0.68
CA ALA A 136 -0.31 -13.74 -0.07
C ALA A 136 -1.31 -13.83 -1.22
N LEU A 137 -2.58 -13.48 -0.97
CA LEU A 137 -3.63 -13.49 -1.99
C LEU A 137 -3.29 -12.55 -3.15
N MET A 138 -2.83 -11.32 -2.85
CA MET A 138 -2.42 -10.36 -3.87
C MET A 138 -1.25 -10.88 -4.72
N ALA A 139 -0.23 -11.45 -4.07
CA ALA A 139 0.92 -12.01 -4.77
C ALA A 139 0.52 -13.15 -5.72
N ILE A 140 -0.37 -14.03 -5.29
CA ILE A 140 -0.88 -15.15 -6.10
C ILE A 140 -1.78 -14.65 -7.23
N ALA A 141 -2.64 -13.66 -6.97
CA ALA A 141 -3.64 -13.17 -7.92
C ALA A 141 -3.06 -12.24 -9.01
N ALA A 142 -1.90 -11.63 -8.79
CA ALA A 142 -1.31 -10.64 -9.69
C ALA A 142 -1.04 -11.17 -11.12
N LEU A 143 -0.41 -12.35 -11.25
CA LEU A 143 -0.09 -12.96 -12.54
C LEU A 143 -1.32 -13.44 -13.33
N PRO A 144 -2.28 -14.20 -12.76
CA PRO A 144 -3.47 -14.59 -13.49
C PRO A 144 -4.31 -13.37 -13.90
N LEU A 145 -4.36 -12.33 -13.06
CA LEU A 145 -5.04 -11.08 -13.40
C LEU A 145 -4.36 -10.35 -14.56
N CYS A 146 -3.02 -10.27 -14.55
CA CYS A 146 -2.27 -9.71 -15.67
C CYS A 146 -2.58 -10.43 -16.99
N LYS A 147 -2.58 -11.77 -16.98
CA LYS A 147 -2.95 -12.57 -18.16
C LYS A 147 -4.38 -12.29 -18.62
N ALA A 148 -5.32 -12.20 -17.69
CA ALA A 148 -6.72 -11.89 -18.00
C ALA A 148 -6.90 -10.50 -18.61
N LEU A 149 -6.22 -9.48 -18.08
CA LEU A 149 -6.24 -8.11 -18.60
C LEU A 149 -5.55 -8.01 -19.98
N ALA A 150 -4.45 -8.73 -20.17
CA ALA A 150 -3.75 -8.79 -21.46
C ALA A 150 -4.60 -9.47 -22.55
N ALA A 151 -5.41 -10.47 -22.16
CA ALA A 151 -6.37 -11.13 -23.03
C ALA A 151 -7.68 -10.34 -23.25
N GLY A 152 -7.86 -9.19 -22.60
CA GLY A 152 -9.07 -8.37 -22.72
C GLY A 152 -10.31 -8.96 -22.05
N ALA A 153 -10.14 -9.78 -21.00
CA ALA A 153 -11.25 -10.41 -20.30
C ALA A 153 -12.21 -9.37 -19.68
N VAL A 154 -13.51 -9.54 -19.94
CA VAL A 154 -14.56 -8.65 -19.43
C VAL A 154 -14.59 -8.68 -17.90
N GLY A 155 -14.62 -7.51 -17.27
CA GLY A 155 -14.65 -7.38 -15.81
C GLY A 155 -13.32 -7.60 -15.08
N ALA A 156 -12.20 -7.84 -15.78
CA ALA A 156 -10.88 -7.97 -15.14
C ALA A 156 -10.42 -6.67 -14.46
N GLU A 157 -10.81 -5.51 -14.98
CA GLU A 157 -10.52 -4.19 -14.37
C GLU A 157 -11.12 -4.07 -12.96
N ARG A 158 -12.28 -4.70 -12.72
CA ARG A 158 -12.92 -4.75 -11.40
C ARG A 158 -12.07 -5.48 -10.37
N TRP A 159 -11.45 -6.59 -10.78
CA TRP A 159 -10.55 -7.36 -9.94
C TRP A 159 -9.25 -6.61 -9.65
N LEU A 160 -8.76 -5.82 -10.61
CA LEU A 160 -7.63 -4.92 -10.37
C LEU A 160 -7.95 -3.88 -9.29
N ALA A 161 -9.14 -3.25 -9.37
CA ALA A 161 -9.61 -2.32 -8.35
C ALA A 161 -9.80 -3.00 -6.98
N ALA A 162 -10.36 -4.21 -6.96
CA ALA A 162 -10.52 -4.99 -5.73
C ALA A 162 -9.18 -5.35 -5.07
N LEU A 163 -8.17 -5.76 -5.85
CA LEU A 163 -6.81 -5.99 -5.34
C LEU A 163 -6.18 -4.69 -4.81
N GLY A 164 -6.44 -3.55 -5.46
CA GLY A 164 -6.01 -2.24 -4.95
C GLY A 164 -6.68 -1.89 -3.62
N GLY A 165 -7.97 -2.18 -3.48
CA GLY A 165 -8.71 -2.02 -2.22
C GLY A 165 -8.15 -2.93 -1.12
N LEU A 166 -7.89 -4.20 -1.44
CA LEU A 166 -7.27 -5.15 -0.52
C LEU A 166 -5.88 -4.66 -0.05
N ALA A 167 -5.08 -4.05 -0.92
CA ALA A 167 -3.81 -3.43 -0.52
C ALA A 167 -4.01 -2.38 0.58
N GLY A 168 -5.03 -1.52 0.44
CA GLY A 168 -5.39 -0.54 1.45
C GLY A 168 -5.84 -1.18 2.76
N TRP A 169 -6.71 -2.19 2.72
CA TRP A 169 -7.14 -2.89 3.95
C TRP A 169 -6.00 -3.65 4.64
N GLY A 170 -5.10 -4.24 3.86
CA GLY A 170 -3.89 -4.87 4.39
C GLY A 170 -2.95 -3.85 5.04
N GLY A 171 -2.75 -2.70 4.40
CA GLY A 171 -1.99 -1.59 4.96
C GLY A 171 -2.60 -1.05 6.26
N LEU A 172 -3.94 -1.00 6.33
CA LEU A 172 -4.66 -0.61 7.56
C LEU A 172 -4.41 -1.61 8.68
N ALA A 173 -4.44 -2.91 8.38
CA ALA A 173 -4.19 -3.94 9.38
C ALA A 173 -2.79 -3.78 10.00
N ILE A 174 -1.77 -3.49 9.19
CA ILE A 174 -0.41 -3.20 9.68
C ILE A 174 -0.38 -1.87 10.45
N ALA A 175 -1.06 -0.83 9.97
CA ALA A 175 -1.08 0.48 10.63
C ALA A 175 -1.67 0.43 12.04
N LEU A 176 -2.77 -0.30 12.21
CA LEU A 176 -3.39 -0.51 13.52
C LEU A 176 -2.51 -1.37 14.44
N LEU A 177 -1.78 -2.32 13.86
CA LEU A 177 -0.87 -3.17 14.62
C LEU A 177 0.35 -2.40 15.16
N LEU A 178 0.81 -1.40 14.41
CA LEU A 178 1.97 -0.57 14.75
C LEU A 178 1.59 0.75 15.46
N ASP A 179 0.30 0.97 15.73
CA ASP A 179 -0.25 2.22 16.28
C ASP A 179 0.16 3.47 15.48
N GLU A 180 0.12 3.36 14.15
CA GLU A 180 0.48 4.41 13.20
C GLU A 180 -0.78 5.04 12.56
N PRO A 181 -1.44 6.01 13.23
CA PRO A 181 -2.76 6.51 12.84
C PRO A 181 -2.75 7.17 11.45
N ALA A 182 -1.62 7.75 11.06
CA ALA A 182 -1.47 8.39 9.78
C ALA A 182 -1.49 7.40 8.61
N MET A 183 -0.75 6.29 8.74
CA MET A 183 -0.77 5.23 7.76
C MET A 183 -2.17 4.60 7.69
N ALA A 184 -2.88 4.50 8.81
CA ALA A 184 -4.25 4.01 8.86
C ALA A 184 -5.22 4.88 8.03
N VAL A 185 -5.09 6.20 8.09
CA VAL A 185 -5.90 7.12 7.27
C VAL A 185 -5.64 6.91 5.78
N ILE A 186 -4.38 6.88 5.36
CA ILE A 186 -4.05 6.69 3.93
C ILE A 186 -4.55 5.31 3.46
N ALA A 187 -4.31 4.28 4.26
CA ALA A 187 -4.69 2.91 3.94
C ALA A 187 -6.21 2.71 3.84
N THR A 188 -6.99 3.34 4.73
CA THR A 188 -8.47 3.33 4.65
C THR A 188 -8.98 4.05 3.42
N ILE A 189 -8.40 5.20 3.05
CA ILE A 189 -8.78 5.91 1.81
C ILE A 189 -8.55 5.02 0.60
N VAL A 190 -7.39 4.38 0.50
CA VAL A 190 -7.06 3.46 -0.61
C VAL A 190 -8.01 2.25 -0.61
N GLY A 191 -8.26 1.67 0.57
CA GLY A 191 -9.12 0.50 0.73
C GLY A 191 -10.57 0.77 0.33
N ALA A 192 -11.13 1.88 0.80
CA ALA A 192 -12.47 2.33 0.45
C ALA A 192 -12.57 2.67 -1.05
N SER A 193 -11.59 3.40 -1.58
CA SER A 193 -11.55 3.77 -3.00
C SER A 193 -11.54 2.54 -3.91
N GLY A 194 -10.67 1.56 -3.64
CA GLY A 194 -10.61 0.33 -4.42
C GLY A 194 -11.91 -0.48 -4.37
N LEU A 195 -12.55 -0.57 -3.20
CA LEU A 195 -13.86 -1.22 -3.07
C LEU A 195 -14.95 -0.49 -3.86
N THR A 196 -15.01 0.85 -3.78
CA THR A 196 -15.99 1.63 -4.55
C THR A 196 -15.79 1.49 -6.05
N LEU A 197 -14.54 1.56 -6.54
CA LEU A 197 -14.23 1.35 -7.96
C LEU A 197 -14.60 -0.07 -8.41
N SER A 198 -14.46 -1.07 -7.53
CA SER A 198 -14.84 -2.43 -7.83
C SER A 198 -16.36 -2.66 -7.87
N SER A 199 -17.17 -1.81 -7.24
CA SER A 199 -18.63 -1.98 -7.24
C SER A 199 -19.35 -1.19 -8.32
N LEU A 200 -18.67 -0.27 -9.01
CA LEU A 200 -19.27 0.53 -10.07
C LEU A 200 -19.69 -0.33 -11.28
N PRO A 201 -20.92 -0.13 -11.81
CA PRO A 201 -21.38 -0.81 -13.01
C PRO A 201 -20.55 -0.36 -14.22
N GLN A 202 -19.93 -1.31 -14.90
CA GLN A 202 -19.24 -1.04 -16.16
C GLN A 202 -20.30 -0.70 -17.21
N HIS A 203 -20.27 0.53 -17.72
CA HIS A 203 -21.03 0.82 -18.94
C HIS A 203 -20.48 -0.08 -20.03
N ALA A 204 -21.37 -0.83 -20.71
CA ALA A 204 -20.99 -1.72 -21.79
C ALA A 204 -20.10 -0.94 -22.77
N LYS A 205 -18.90 -1.46 -23.06
CA LYS A 205 -18.13 -0.99 -24.21
C LYS A 205 -19.06 -1.16 -25.41
N ALA A 206 -19.54 -0.05 -25.98
CA ALA A 206 -20.29 -0.08 -27.21
C ALA A 206 -19.39 -0.74 -28.26
N ASP A 207 -19.90 -1.80 -28.87
CA ASP A 207 -19.25 -2.56 -29.95
C ASP A 207 -18.87 -1.66 -31.14
#